data_AF-A0A399RG63-F1
#
_entry.id   AF-A0A399RG63-F1
#
_cell.length_a   1.000
_cell.length_b   1.000
_cell.length_c   1.000
_cell.angle_alpha   90.00
_cell.angle_beta   90.00
_cell.angle_gamma   90.00
#
_symmetry.space_group_name_H-M   'P 1'
#
loop_
_entity.id
_entity.type
_entity.pdbx_description
1 polymer ?
#
loop_
_entity_poly.entity_id
_entity_poly.type
_entity_poly.pdbx_seq_one_letter_code
_entity_poly.pdbx_strand_id
1 'polypeptide(L)'
;MSDHATPPHLSDHGEHAPDESQTVPAARALFGWTTKPWIGKALFWGLLVVSILLIAIEPVLEMLAPEGEHFRHPYFSIDGTTGFNAIWGFGAFALVVLAGWPLGRLLRRSEDYYEDEQEPAGTEPHP
;
A
#
# COMPACT_ATOMS: atom_id res chain seq x y z
N MET A 1 -5.15 -36.95 27.69
CA MET A 1 -5.87 -36.27 26.59
C MET A 1 -6.66 -35.14 27.22
N SER A 2 -6.08 -33.94 27.26
CA SER A 2 -6.81 -32.73 27.64
C SER A 2 -7.46 -32.16 26.39
N ASP A 3 -8.79 -32.12 26.37
CA ASP A 3 -9.57 -31.48 25.32
C ASP A 3 -9.17 -30.01 25.22
N HIS A 4 -8.47 -29.66 24.13
CA HIS A 4 -8.19 -28.29 23.76
C HIS A 4 -9.48 -27.72 23.16
N ALA A 5 -10.42 -27.35 24.01
CA ALA A 5 -11.60 -26.59 23.60
C ALA A 5 -11.13 -25.19 23.19
N THR A 6 -10.86 -25.01 21.89
CA THR A 6 -10.62 -23.71 21.28
C THR A 6 -11.78 -22.78 21.65
N PRO A 7 -11.53 -21.62 22.29
CA PRO A 7 -12.60 -20.71 22.63
C PRO A 7 -13.30 -20.22 21.35
N PRO A 8 -14.63 -20.12 21.34
CA PRO A 8 -15.45 -19.96 20.12
C PRO A 8 -15.22 -18.65 19.35
N HIS A 9 -14.36 -17.76 19.84
CA HIS A 9 -14.06 -16.47 19.20
C HIS A 9 -12.76 -16.47 18.37
N LEU A 10 -12.01 -17.58 18.33
CA LEU A 10 -10.67 -17.62 17.72
C LEU A 10 -10.62 -18.36 16.36
N SER A 11 -11.76 -18.70 15.78
CA SER A 11 -11.82 -19.50 14.53
C SER A 11 -12.28 -18.72 13.30
N ASP A 12 -12.42 -17.40 13.38
CA ASP A 12 -12.96 -16.60 12.28
C ASP A 12 -12.07 -15.40 11.94
N HIS A 13 -10.87 -15.72 11.43
CA HIS A 13 -10.04 -14.78 10.68
C HIS A 13 -10.40 -14.78 9.18
N GLY A 14 -11.63 -15.19 8.85
CA GLY A 14 -12.21 -14.93 7.54
C GLY A 14 -12.23 -13.43 7.29
N GLU A 15 -12.03 -13.05 6.03
CA GLU A 15 -12.01 -11.67 5.55
C GLU A 15 -13.35 -10.97 5.84
N HIS A 16 -13.56 -10.55 7.08
CA HIS A 16 -14.74 -9.80 7.46
C HIS A 16 -14.57 -8.38 6.96
N ALA A 17 -15.37 -8.03 5.94
CA ALA A 17 -15.66 -6.63 5.68
C ALA A 17 -16.06 -5.99 7.01
N PRO A 18 -15.58 -4.76 7.32
CA PRO A 18 -15.79 -4.15 8.62
C PRO A 18 -17.26 -4.21 9.00
N ASP A 19 -17.56 -4.79 10.18
CA ASP A 19 -18.91 -4.94 10.69
C ASP A 19 -19.64 -3.59 10.65
N GLU A 20 -20.77 -3.54 9.94
CA GLU A 20 -21.52 -2.30 9.73
C GLU A 20 -21.93 -1.65 11.07
N SER A 21 -22.03 -2.44 12.14
CA SER A 21 -22.34 -1.97 13.49
C SER A 21 -21.24 -1.12 14.14
N GLN A 22 -19.98 -1.26 13.70
CA GLN A 22 -18.82 -0.58 14.29
C GLN A 22 -18.35 0.63 13.47
N THR A 23 -19.02 0.97 12.37
CA THR A 23 -18.62 2.09 11.50
C THR A 23 -19.42 3.36 11.78
N VAL A 24 -18.71 4.47 12.00
CA VAL A 24 -19.36 5.78 12.12
C VAL A 24 -19.95 6.23 10.77
N PRO A 25 -21.13 6.86 10.74
CA PRO A 25 -21.85 7.18 9.50
C PRO A 25 -21.07 8.08 8.54
N ALA A 26 -20.22 8.97 9.07
CA ALA A 26 -19.33 9.80 8.27
C ALA A 26 -18.27 8.97 7.50
N ALA A 27 -17.72 7.92 8.13
CA ALA A 27 -16.76 7.04 7.48
C ALA A 27 -17.44 6.22 6.35
N ARG A 28 -18.71 5.82 6.54
CA ARG A 28 -19.48 5.15 5.47
C ARG A 28 -19.71 6.06 4.28
N ALA A 29 -20.01 7.34 4.51
CA ALA A 29 -20.20 8.31 3.43
C ALA A 29 -18.91 8.57 2.64
N LEU A 30 -17.76 8.67 3.32
CA LEU A 30 -16.47 9.00 2.70
C LEU A 30 -15.75 7.78 2.10
N PHE A 31 -15.88 6.61 2.71
CA PHE A 31 -15.09 5.42 2.37
C PHE A 31 -15.93 4.19 2.01
N GLY A 32 -17.27 4.23 2.09
CA GLY A 32 -18.12 3.10 1.71
C GLY A 32 -18.01 2.69 0.23
N TRP A 33 -17.33 3.49 -0.60
CA TRP A 33 -17.00 3.15 -1.98
C TRP A 33 -15.75 2.26 -2.12
N THR A 34 -14.83 2.25 -1.14
CA THR A 34 -13.57 1.48 -1.18
C THR A 34 -13.76 0.00 -0.87
N THR A 35 -14.88 -0.37 -0.25
CA THR A 35 -15.23 -1.76 0.08
C THR A 35 -15.89 -2.50 -1.07
N LYS A 36 -16.24 -1.81 -2.17
CA LYS A 36 -16.90 -2.45 -3.31
C LYS A 36 -15.90 -3.31 -4.11
N PRO A 37 -16.25 -4.54 -4.52
CA PRO A 37 -15.32 -5.47 -5.16
C PRO A 37 -14.81 -5.01 -6.54
N TRP A 38 -15.51 -4.07 -7.18
CA TRP A 38 -15.11 -3.52 -8.47
C TRP A 38 -14.09 -2.38 -8.35
N ILE A 39 -13.91 -1.80 -7.15
CA ILE A 39 -13.14 -0.57 -7.01
C ILE A 39 -11.65 -0.78 -7.24
N GLY A 40 -11.11 -1.95 -6.87
CA GLY A 40 -9.73 -2.30 -7.16
C GLY A 40 -9.45 -2.29 -8.67
N LYS A 41 -10.37 -2.87 -9.47
CA LYS A 41 -10.27 -2.84 -10.93
C LYS A 41 -10.41 -1.41 -11.47
N ALA A 42 -11.35 -0.63 -10.93
CA ALA A 42 -11.55 0.76 -11.36
C ALA A 42 -10.32 1.64 -11.09
N LEU A 43 -9.71 1.52 -9.90
CA LEU A 43 -8.49 2.24 -9.55
C LEU A 43 -7.32 1.81 -10.44
N PHE A 44 -7.18 0.50 -10.70
CA PHE A 44 -6.15 -0.01 -11.61
C PHE A 44 -6.29 0.57 -13.02
N TRP A 45 -7.49 0.47 -13.61
CA TRP A 45 -7.74 1.01 -14.95
C TRP A 45 -7.64 2.54 -14.99
N GLY A 46 -8.12 3.23 -13.96
CA GLY A 46 -8.00 4.67 -13.83
C GLY A 46 -6.54 5.12 -13.78
N LEU A 47 -5.72 4.48 -12.95
CA LEU A 47 -4.29 4.74 -12.86
C LEU A 47 -3.57 4.45 -14.19
N LEU A 48 -3.96 3.36 -14.88
CA LEU A 48 -3.43 3.00 -16.18
C LEU A 48 -3.77 4.07 -17.24
N VAL A 49 -5.01 4.54 -17.29
CA VAL A 49 -5.43 5.63 -18.20
C VAL A 49 -4.67 6.92 -17.90
N VAL A 50 -4.56 7.31 -16.63
CA VAL A 50 -3.80 8.50 -16.22
C VAL A 50 -2.33 8.38 -16.61
N SER A 51 -1.73 7.21 -16.42
CA SER A 51 -0.34 6.93 -16.83
C SER A 51 -0.15 7.07 -18.34
N ILE A 52 -1.05 6.49 -19.14
CA ILE A 52 -1.00 6.59 -20.60
C ILE A 52 -1.18 8.05 -21.04
N LEU A 53 -2.11 8.79 -20.43
CA LEU A 53 -2.33 10.21 -20.73
C LEU A 53 -1.09 11.04 -20.42
N LEU A 54 -0.44 10.82 -19.28
CA LEU A 54 0.80 11.51 -18.93
C LEU A 54 1.93 11.19 -19.91
N ILE A 55 2.05 9.95 -20.38
CA ILE A 55 3.05 9.60 -21.42
C ILE A 55 2.71 10.28 -22.75
N ALA A 56 1.43 10.31 -23.13
CA ALA A 56 0.97 10.91 -24.38
C ALA A 56 1.05 12.44 -24.39
N ILE A 57 0.96 13.10 -23.22
CA ILE A 57 1.05 14.56 -23.13
C ILE A 57 2.48 15.05 -23.38
N GLU A 58 3.50 14.24 -23.06
CA GLU A 58 4.91 14.61 -23.24
C GLU A 58 5.24 15.06 -24.69
N PRO A 59 4.98 14.28 -25.76
CA PRO A 59 5.25 14.71 -27.12
C PRO A 59 4.34 15.85 -27.59
N VAL A 60 3.13 15.97 -27.03
CA VAL A 60 2.21 17.08 -27.34
C VAL A 60 2.77 18.39 -26.78
N LEU A 61 3.30 18.39 -25.55
CA LEU A 61 3.94 19.55 -24.96
C LEU A 61 5.21 19.95 -25.72
N GLU A 62 6.00 18.96 -26.16
CA GLU A 62 7.19 19.22 -26.99
C GLU A 62 6.82 19.85 -28.33
N MET A 63 5.74 19.39 -28.98
CA MET A 63 5.24 19.98 -30.23
C MET A 63 4.72 21.42 -30.06
N LEU A 64 4.18 21.75 -28.89
CA LEU A 64 3.66 23.08 -28.57
C LEU A 64 4.74 24.05 -28.08
N ALA A 65 5.96 23.56 -27.83
CA ALA A 65 7.06 24.38 -27.34
C ALA A 65 7.59 25.32 -28.46
N PRO A 66 7.88 26.60 -28.15
CA PRO A 66 8.50 27.52 -29.10
C PRO A 66 9.85 27.02 -29.62
N GLU A 67 10.23 27.42 -30.84
CA GLU A 67 11.52 27.02 -31.41
C GLU A 67 12.70 27.47 -30.52
N GLY A 68 13.51 26.50 -30.09
CA GLY A 68 14.67 26.70 -29.22
C GLY A 68 14.41 26.42 -27.73
N GLU A 69 13.16 26.26 -27.31
CA GLU A 69 12.78 25.81 -25.97
C GLU A 69 12.42 24.33 -26.03
N HIS A 70 13.26 23.47 -25.43
CA HIS A 70 12.84 22.10 -25.16
C HIS A 70 12.08 22.08 -23.84
N PHE A 71 10.90 21.45 -23.84
CA PHE A 71 10.16 21.24 -22.59
C PHE A 71 10.99 20.36 -21.63
N ARG A 72 11.88 19.54 -22.17
CA ARG A 72 12.82 18.70 -21.43
C ARG A 72 14.20 19.32 -21.44
N HIS A 73 14.87 19.34 -20.29
CA HIS A 73 16.31 19.64 -20.21
C HIS A 73 17.10 18.36 -19.95
N PRO A 74 17.36 17.53 -20.99
CA PRO A 74 18.16 16.33 -20.84
C PRO A 74 19.62 16.68 -20.58
N TYR A 75 20.21 16.06 -19.55
CA TYR A 75 21.64 16.14 -19.25
C TYR A 75 22.39 14.89 -19.73
N PHE A 76 21.66 13.80 -19.98
CA PHE A 76 22.19 12.54 -20.49
C PHE A 76 21.55 12.19 -21.83
N SER A 77 21.97 11.12 -22.50
CA SER A 77 21.36 10.71 -23.77
C SER A 77 20.03 9.95 -23.57
N ILE A 78 19.82 9.39 -22.39
CA ILE A 78 18.67 8.52 -22.07
C ILE A 78 17.48 9.28 -21.47
N ASP A 79 17.71 10.40 -20.78
CA ASP A 79 16.67 11.20 -20.12
C ASP A 79 15.86 12.06 -21.12
N GLY A 80 16.38 12.27 -22.32
CA GLY A 80 15.66 12.87 -23.45
C GLY A 80 14.64 11.94 -24.12
N THR A 81 14.59 10.66 -23.77
CA THR A 81 13.66 9.72 -24.42
C THR A 81 12.23 9.89 -23.91
N THR A 82 11.26 9.86 -24.84
CA THR A 82 9.84 9.93 -24.51
C THR A 82 9.44 8.78 -23.58
N GLY A 83 8.77 9.10 -22.48
CA GLY A 83 8.38 8.11 -21.48
C GLY A 83 9.49 7.73 -20.49
N PHE A 84 10.70 8.30 -20.58
CA PHE A 84 11.77 8.08 -19.59
C PHE A 84 11.28 8.38 -18.17
N ASN A 85 10.70 9.55 -17.96
CA ASN A 85 10.21 9.98 -16.64
C ASN A 85 9.08 9.06 -16.13
N ALA A 86 8.22 8.58 -17.02
CA ALA A 86 7.14 7.67 -16.64
C ALA A 86 7.68 6.31 -16.17
N ILE A 87 8.60 5.71 -16.93
CA ILE A 87 9.22 4.42 -16.59
C ILE A 87 10.10 4.55 -15.35
N TRP A 88 10.94 5.58 -15.30
CA TRP A 88 11.88 5.81 -14.20
C TRP A 88 11.14 6.11 -12.90
N GLY A 89 10.17 7.03 -12.92
CA GLY A 89 9.37 7.39 -11.76
C GLY A 89 8.53 6.21 -11.26
N PHE A 90 7.88 5.48 -12.16
CA PHE A 90 7.12 4.28 -11.80
C PHE A 90 8.03 3.19 -11.22
N GLY A 91 9.18 2.94 -11.83
CA GLY A 91 10.15 1.96 -11.35
C GLY A 91 10.71 2.31 -9.98
N ALA A 92 11.08 3.58 -9.76
CA ALA A 92 11.54 4.06 -8.47
C ALA A 92 10.46 3.94 -7.39
N PHE A 93 9.21 4.31 -7.68
CA PHE A 93 8.10 4.15 -6.75
C PHE A 93 7.81 2.68 -6.43
N ALA A 94 7.75 1.83 -7.45
CA ALA A 94 7.53 0.40 -7.28
C ALA A 94 8.64 -0.24 -6.43
N LEU A 95 9.89 0.16 -6.62
CA LEU A 95 11.03 -0.26 -5.79
C LEU A 95 10.77 0.10 -4.32
N VAL A 96 10.42 1.35 -4.02
CA VAL A 96 10.16 1.80 -2.64
C VAL A 96 9.01 1.00 -2.00
N VAL A 97 7.92 0.78 -2.72
CA VAL A 97 6.78 0.00 -2.22
C VAL A 97 7.20 -1.46 -1.94
N LEU A 98 7.91 -2.09 -2.86
CA LEU A 98 8.39 -3.46 -2.73
C LEU A 98 9.47 -3.60 -1.65
N ALA A 99 10.27 -2.55 -1.40
CA ALA A 99 11.27 -2.51 -0.34
C ALA A 99 10.66 -2.54 1.07
N GLY A 100 9.34 -2.32 1.20
CA GLY A 100 8.64 -2.46 2.48
C GLY A 100 8.68 -3.88 3.07
N TRP A 101 8.53 -4.92 2.25
CA TRP A 101 8.61 -6.32 2.71
C TRP A 101 9.98 -6.71 3.29
N PRO A 102 11.11 -6.51 2.58
CA PRO A 102 12.42 -6.88 3.12
C PRO A 102 12.82 -5.99 4.29
N LEU A 103 12.48 -4.69 4.28
CA LEU A 103 12.76 -3.80 5.41
C LEU A 103 11.93 -4.18 6.63
N GLY A 104 10.65 -4.51 6.43
CA GLY A 104 9.78 -5.03 7.48
C GLY A 104 10.36 -6.30 8.08
N ARG A 105 10.84 -7.23 7.25
CA ARG A 105 11.50 -8.45 7.73
C ARG A 105 12.80 -8.19 8.48
N LEU A 106 13.58 -7.20 8.07
CA LEU A 106 14.83 -6.82 8.74
C LEU A 106 14.59 -6.16 10.10
N LEU A 107 13.55 -5.32 10.21
CA LEU A 107 13.21 -4.60 11.43
C LEU A 107 12.29 -5.39 12.36
N ARG A 108 11.60 -6.42 11.87
CA ARG A 108 10.66 -7.23 12.67
C ARG A 108 11.42 -7.95 13.77
N ARG A 109 11.06 -7.63 15.01
CA ARG A 109 11.55 -8.28 16.22
C ARG A 109 11.10 -9.74 16.28
N SER A 110 11.81 -10.58 17.05
CA SER A 110 11.35 -11.95 17.34
C SER A 110 9.98 -11.93 17.99
N GLU A 111 9.15 -12.90 17.65
CA GLU A 111 7.79 -13.02 18.17
C GLU A 111 7.80 -13.25 19.69
N ASP A 112 8.83 -13.95 20.18
CA ASP A 112 9.01 -14.31 21.58
C ASP A 112 9.57 -13.17 22.46
N TYR A 113 9.74 -11.96 21.90
CA TYR A 113 10.51 -10.90 22.58
C TYR A 113 9.91 -10.43 23.92
N TYR A 114 8.59 -10.58 24.14
CA TYR A 114 7.93 -10.20 25.39
C TYR A 114 7.51 -11.41 26.24
N GLU A 115 7.87 -12.63 25.83
CA GLU A 115 7.51 -13.82 26.60
C GLU A 115 8.26 -13.89 27.93
N ASP A 116 9.48 -13.32 28.00
CA ASP A 116 10.32 -13.29 29.20
C ASP A 116 9.85 -12.28 30.27
N GLU A 117 8.93 -11.37 29.95
CA GLU A 117 8.43 -10.34 30.88
C GLU A 117 7.08 -10.69 31.54
N GLN A 118 6.53 -11.88 31.25
CA GLN A 118 5.34 -12.39 31.95
C GLN A 118 5.73 -12.94 33.33
N GLU A 119 6.01 -12.05 34.28
CA GLU A 119 5.91 -12.38 35.70
C GLU A 119 4.43 -12.75 35.95
N PRO A 120 4.12 -13.95 36.50
CA PRO A 120 2.74 -14.40 36.66
C PRO A 120 1.99 -13.41 37.56
N ALA A 121 1.06 -12.68 36.95
CA ALA A 121 0.16 -11.78 37.67
C ALA A 121 -0.68 -12.59 38.66
N GLY A 122 -0.31 -12.54 39.94
CA GLY A 122 -1.18 -12.97 41.05
C GLY A 122 -0.69 -14.14 41.90
N THR A 123 0.57 -14.18 42.32
CA THR A 123 0.91 -14.95 43.54
C THR A 123 0.90 -14.01 44.73
N GLU A 124 -0.26 -13.81 45.36
CA GLU A 124 -0.28 -13.26 46.72
C GLU A 124 0.46 -14.25 47.65
N PRO A 125 1.37 -13.80 48.52
CA PRO A 125 2.05 -14.68 49.44
C PRO A 125 1.03 -15.21 50.46
N HIS A 126 0.71 -16.50 50.37
CA HIS A 126 -0.05 -17.19 51.42
C HIS A 126 0.86 -17.39 52.66
N PRO A 127 0.37 -17.07 53.88
CA PRO A 127 1.13 -17.22 55.13
C PRO A 127 1.34 -18.68 55.55
#